data_AF-A0A1Y4BI80-F1
#
_entry.id   AF-A0A1Y4BI80-F1
#
_cell.length_a   1.000
_cell.length_b   1.000
_cell.length_c   1.000
_cell.angle_alpha   90.00
_cell.angle_beta   90.00
_cell.angle_gamma   90.00
#
_symmetry.space_group_name_H-M   'P 1'
#
loop_
_entity.id
_entity.type
_entity.pdbx_description
1 polymer ?
#
loop_
_entity_poly.entity_id
_entity_poly.type
_entity_poly.pdbx_seq_one_letter_code
_entity_poly.pdbx_strand_id
1 'polypeptide(L)'
;MCAGGGHCPKSRLHMPSGNLPSCVCYRAIWTVEDGEAVLLTGRMEVADLSGQPVAGYNDGPFAQAAFSEPWAIVPYDGGFLVSDTGNHVLRYLDLVEEKVCTGAGTGRADFCDGTGEQAAFDSPTGLAVDNQGTVYIADTGNGAVYRCQRSVCRNRGACLRSGYSHDQGPCSSPVWHG
;
A
#
# COMPACT_ATOMS: atom_id res chain seq x y z
N MET A 1 -21.35 16.90 -1.26
CA MET A 1 -20.71 16.91 -2.58
C MET A 1 -19.27 17.33 -2.36
N CYS A 2 -18.29 16.48 -2.66
CA CYS A 2 -16.89 16.89 -2.72
C CYS A 2 -16.72 17.77 -3.96
N ALA A 3 -16.04 18.92 -3.84
CA ALA A 3 -15.68 19.72 -4.99
C ALA A 3 -14.55 19.00 -5.73
N GLY A 4 -14.84 18.50 -6.94
CA GLY A 4 -13.93 17.67 -7.73
C GLY A 4 -14.45 16.23 -7.80
N GLY A 5 -14.86 15.79 -8.99
CA GLY A 5 -15.61 14.55 -9.24
C GLY A 5 -14.87 13.23 -9.03
N GLY A 6 -14.06 13.11 -7.97
CA GLY A 6 -13.55 11.83 -7.49
C GLY A 6 -14.57 11.16 -6.59
N HIS A 7 -15.04 9.97 -6.97
CA HIS A 7 -15.88 9.15 -6.11
C HIS A 7 -15.10 8.78 -4.84
N CYS A 8 -15.65 9.10 -3.67
CA CYS A 8 -15.25 8.49 -2.41
C CYS A 8 -15.89 7.09 -2.36
N PRO A 9 -15.16 5.98 -2.55
CA PRO A 9 -15.76 4.66 -2.42
C PRO A 9 -16.23 4.51 -0.97
N LYS A 10 -17.53 4.32 -0.80
CA LYS A 10 -18.18 4.25 0.51
C LYS A 10 -17.70 2.99 1.27
N SER A 11 -16.59 3.04 1.99
CA SER A 11 -16.35 2.14 3.12
C SER A 11 -17.11 2.68 4.33
N ARG A 12 -18.39 2.31 4.43
CA ARG A 12 -19.27 2.72 5.53
C ARG A 12 -18.99 1.83 6.75
N LEU A 13 -17.89 2.10 7.46
CA LEU A 13 -17.80 1.73 8.88
C LEU A 13 -18.53 2.84 9.66
N HIS A 14 -19.55 2.47 10.44
CA HIS A 14 -20.32 3.41 11.25
C HIS A 14 -19.49 3.79 12.47
N MET A 15 -18.81 4.94 12.43
CA MET A 15 -18.08 5.52 13.55
C MET A 15 -19.03 6.37 14.44
N PRO A 16 -18.68 6.64 15.72
CA PRO A 16 -19.56 7.30 16.68
C PRO A 16 -20.12 8.63 16.17
N SER A 17 -21.35 8.94 16.56
CA SER A 17 -22.23 10.01 16.05
C SER A 17 -21.78 11.46 16.37
N GLY A 18 -20.55 11.82 16.03
CA GLY A 18 -20.03 13.18 16.06
C GLY A 18 -19.99 13.78 14.65
N ASN A 19 -20.32 15.07 14.52
CA ASN A 19 -20.20 15.83 13.28
C ASN A 19 -18.77 15.74 12.73
N LEU A 20 -18.55 14.88 11.73
CA LEU A 20 -17.28 14.85 11.00
C LEU A 20 -17.35 15.88 9.86
N PRO A 21 -16.45 16.88 9.84
CA PRO A 21 -16.40 17.84 8.76
C PRO A 21 -16.00 17.12 7.46
N SER A 22 -16.77 17.38 6.40
CA SER A 22 -16.48 17.12 4.97
C SER A 22 -15.49 15.99 4.65
N CYS A 23 -16.02 14.81 4.28
CA CYS A 23 -15.38 13.77 3.47
C CYS A 23 -13.86 13.64 3.62
N VAL A 24 -13.43 13.32 4.83
CA VAL A 24 -12.11 12.72 5.04
C VAL A 24 -12.14 11.34 4.39
N CYS A 25 -11.52 11.18 3.21
CA CYS A 25 -11.25 9.84 2.69
C CYS A 25 -10.25 9.19 3.65
N TYR A 26 -10.73 8.26 4.47
CA TYR A 26 -9.91 7.54 5.45
C TYR A 26 -8.84 6.73 4.72
N ARG A 27 -7.62 7.26 4.72
CA ARG A 27 -6.42 6.66 4.12
C ARG A 27 -5.66 5.89 5.19
N ALA A 28 -6.37 4.96 5.82
CA ALA A 28 -5.95 4.31 7.06
C ALA A 28 -6.41 2.85 7.13
N ILE A 29 -5.70 2.09 7.94
CA ILE A 29 -6.05 0.71 8.31
C ILE A 29 -6.59 0.73 9.74
N TRP A 30 -7.68 0.01 9.97
CA TRP A 30 -8.38 -0.06 11.26
C TRP A 30 -8.40 -1.50 11.74
N THR A 31 -8.37 -1.67 13.05
CA THR A 31 -8.70 -2.93 13.72
C THR A 31 -10.08 -2.80 14.38
N VAL A 32 -10.70 -3.93 14.70
CA VAL A 32 -11.93 -3.96 15.49
C VAL A 32 -11.62 -4.71 16.78
N GLU A 33 -11.71 -4.02 17.90
CA GLU A 33 -11.43 -4.53 19.24
C GLU A 33 -12.67 -4.33 20.10
N ASP A 34 -13.17 -5.42 20.70
CA ASP A 34 -14.38 -5.42 21.54
C ASP A 34 -15.62 -4.76 20.91
N GLY A 35 -15.71 -4.80 19.57
CA GLY A 35 -16.81 -4.20 18.80
C GLY A 35 -16.61 -2.73 18.44
N GLU A 36 -15.51 -2.12 18.85
CA GLU A 36 -15.12 -0.76 18.50
C GLU A 36 -14.04 -0.74 17.42
N ALA A 37 -14.15 0.19 16.48
CA ALA A 37 -13.14 0.37 15.45
C ALA A 37 -12.02 1.28 15.98
N VAL A 38 -10.81 0.75 16.03
CA VAL A 38 -9.61 1.44 16.52
C VAL A 38 -8.64 1.66 15.37
N LEU A 39 -8.10 2.88 15.26
CA LEU A 39 -7.13 3.21 14.22
C LEU A 39 -5.85 2.40 14.46
N LEU A 40 -5.46 1.56 13.50
CA LEU A 40 -4.20 0.82 13.57
C LEU A 40 -3.04 1.67 13.03
N THR A 41 -3.20 2.20 11.81
CA THR A 41 -2.14 2.97 11.13
C THR A 41 -2.72 3.82 10.00
N GLY A 42 -1.98 4.84 9.56
CA GLY A 42 -2.41 5.75 8.51
C GLY A 42 -2.92 7.07 9.06
N ARG A 43 -2.79 8.13 8.27
CA ARG A 43 -3.23 9.47 8.65
C ARG A 43 -4.68 9.73 8.25
N MET A 44 -5.39 10.34 9.17
CA MET A 44 -6.79 10.75 9.05
C MET A 44 -6.93 12.17 8.47
N GLU A 45 -5.84 12.88 8.26
CA GLU A 45 -5.84 14.22 7.68
C GLU A 45 -5.16 14.20 6.31
N VAL A 46 -5.83 14.79 5.33
CA VAL A 46 -5.44 14.77 3.92
C VAL A 46 -5.08 16.18 3.42
N ALA A 47 -4.70 17.10 4.30
CA ALA A 47 -4.42 18.48 3.91
C ALA A 47 -3.29 19.11 4.74
N ASP A 48 -2.42 19.88 4.09
CA ASP A 48 -1.50 20.79 4.79
C ASP A 48 -2.24 22.04 5.31
N LEU A 49 -1.51 22.94 5.97
CA LEU A 49 -2.04 24.21 6.52
C LEU A 49 -2.64 25.15 5.46
N SER A 50 -2.50 24.84 4.16
CA SER A 50 -3.09 25.56 3.03
C SER A 50 -4.31 24.86 2.40
N GLY A 51 -4.72 23.71 2.95
CA GLY A 51 -5.83 22.92 2.42
C GLY A 51 -5.46 22.02 1.24
N GLN A 52 -4.17 21.84 0.96
CA GLN A 52 -3.69 21.04 -0.18
C GLN A 52 -3.36 19.60 0.21
N PRO A 53 -3.70 18.59 -0.62
CA PRO A 53 -3.39 17.20 -0.33
C PRO A 53 -1.89 16.94 -0.20
N VAL A 54 -1.46 16.53 0.99
CA VAL A 54 -0.14 15.90 1.17
C VAL A 54 -0.29 14.47 0.66
N ALA A 55 0.45 14.14 -0.40
CA ALA A 55 0.47 12.81 -1.00
C ALA A 55 0.55 11.73 0.09
N GLY A 56 -0.44 10.84 0.11
CA GLY A 56 -0.63 9.82 1.13
C GLY A 56 0.38 8.69 1.02
N TYR A 57 1.66 8.97 0.75
CA TYR A 57 2.70 7.96 0.61
C TYR A 57 3.83 8.27 1.59
N ASN A 58 3.83 7.55 2.71
CA ASN A 58 4.91 7.66 3.69
C ASN A 58 5.08 6.32 4.41
N ASP A 59 6.29 5.78 4.40
CA ASP A 59 6.72 4.69 5.27
C ASP A 59 7.13 5.22 6.66
N GLY A 60 7.30 4.32 7.63
CA GLY A 60 7.72 4.66 8.99
C GLY A 60 6.76 4.13 10.06
N PRO A 61 6.88 4.61 11.31
CA PRO A 61 6.02 4.18 12.42
C PRO A 61 4.53 4.35 12.08
N PHE A 62 3.65 3.53 12.65
CA PHE A 62 2.20 3.54 12.36
C PHE A 62 1.56 4.93 12.45
N ALA A 63 1.97 5.75 13.41
CA ALA A 63 1.46 7.12 13.59
C ALA A 63 1.85 8.09 12.44
N GLN A 64 2.86 7.76 11.64
CA GLN A 64 3.39 8.61 10.56
C GLN A 64 3.12 8.03 9.19
N ALA A 65 2.86 6.73 9.09
CA ALA A 65 2.57 6.07 7.83
C ALA A 65 1.37 6.72 7.13
N ALA A 66 1.40 6.75 5.80
CA ALA A 66 0.31 7.26 4.99
C ALA A 66 0.05 6.32 3.83
N PHE A 67 -1.22 6.22 3.45
CA PHE A 67 -1.72 5.41 2.33
C PHE A 67 -2.49 6.28 1.35
N SER A 68 -2.69 5.80 0.13
CA SER A 68 -3.56 6.37 -0.88
C SER A 68 -4.42 5.25 -1.48
N GLU A 69 -5.69 5.22 -1.08
CA GLU A 69 -6.64 4.20 -1.55
C GLU A 69 -6.16 2.76 -1.31
N PRO A 70 -5.92 2.34 -0.05
CA PRO A 70 -5.63 0.95 0.22
C PRO A 70 -6.87 0.08 -0.09
N TRP A 71 -6.71 -1.00 -0.86
CA TRP A 71 -7.85 -1.84 -1.30
C TRP A 71 -7.86 -3.25 -0.69
N ALA A 72 -6.79 -4.01 -0.84
CA ALA A 72 -6.67 -5.35 -0.27
C ALA A 72 -5.71 -5.38 0.91
N ILE A 73 -5.98 -6.26 1.86
CA ILE A 73 -5.11 -6.60 2.98
C ILE A 73 -5.09 -8.13 3.16
N VAL A 74 -3.90 -8.71 3.36
CA VAL A 74 -3.73 -10.16 3.57
C VAL A 74 -2.70 -10.43 4.67
N PRO A 75 -2.88 -11.48 5.49
CA PRO A 75 -1.83 -11.92 6.41
C PRO A 75 -0.56 -12.29 5.63
N TYR A 76 0.58 -11.78 6.09
CA TYR A 76 1.85 -12.02 5.43
C TYR A 76 2.98 -11.91 6.45
N ASP A 77 3.80 -12.97 6.57
CA ASP A 77 5.07 -12.94 7.30
C ASP A 77 5.02 -12.44 8.77
N GLY A 78 3.90 -12.67 9.46
CA GLY A 78 3.71 -12.23 10.85
C GLY A 78 3.11 -10.83 11.00
N GLY A 79 2.86 -10.15 9.88
CA GLY A 79 2.11 -8.91 9.80
C GLY A 79 1.07 -8.97 8.68
N PHE A 80 0.91 -7.85 7.97
CA PHE A 80 -0.03 -7.75 6.85
C PHE A 80 0.61 -7.12 5.63
N LEU A 81 0.23 -7.59 4.44
CA LEU A 81 0.50 -6.93 3.18
C LEU A 81 -0.75 -6.20 2.72
N VAL A 82 -0.60 -4.96 2.28
CA VAL A 82 -1.66 -4.07 1.83
C VAL A 82 -1.37 -3.61 0.41
N SER A 83 -2.36 -3.64 -0.47
CA SER A 83 -2.25 -2.98 -1.77
C SER A 83 -2.59 -1.51 -1.61
N ASP A 84 -1.59 -0.65 -1.74
CA ASP A 84 -1.75 0.80 -1.63
C ASP A 84 -1.95 1.37 -3.04
N THR A 85 -3.18 1.16 -3.52
CA THR A 85 -3.53 1.18 -4.95
C THR A 85 -3.25 2.51 -5.59
N GLY A 86 -3.63 3.61 -4.94
CA GLY A 86 -3.38 4.96 -5.44
C GLY A 86 -1.92 5.40 -5.35
N ASN A 87 -1.06 4.61 -4.69
CA ASN A 87 0.38 4.80 -4.67
C ASN A 87 1.13 3.78 -5.57
N HIS A 88 0.43 2.87 -6.25
CA HIS A 88 1.03 1.86 -7.14
C HIS A 88 2.08 0.96 -6.46
N VAL A 89 1.89 0.68 -5.16
CA VAL A 89 2.83 -0.11 -4.34
C VAL A 89 2.11 -1.12 -3.45
N LEU A 90 2.88 -2.09 -2.98
CA LEU A 90 2.50 -2.98 -1.89
C LEU A 90 3.19 -2.53 -0.61
N ARG A 91 2.43 -2.43 0.47
CA ARG A 91 2.89 -1.98 1.78
C ARG A 91 2.86 -3.12 2.78
N TYR A 92 3.91 -3.28 3.55
CA TYR A 92 3.99 -4.25 4.63
C TYR A 92 3.79 -3.56 5.97
N LEU A 93 2.86 -4.06 6.77
CA LEU A 93 2.61 -3.63 8.15
C LEU A 93 3.31 -4.62 9.07
N ASP A 94 4.38 -4.16 9.70
CA ASP A 94 5.07 -4.89 10.76
C ASP A 94 4.39 -4.59 12.11
N LEU A 95 3.73 -5.59 12.67
CA LEU A 95 3.02 -5.46 13.95
C LEU A 95 3.95 -5.55 15.17
N VAL A 96 5.18 -6.06 14.99
CA VAL A 96 6.16 -6.19 16.08
C VAL A 96 6.89 -4.88 16.28
N GLU A 97 7.31 -4.26 15.17
CA GLU A 97 8.00 -2.96 15.18
C GLU A 97 7.05 -1.76 15.02
N GLU A 98 5.75 -2.02 14.87
CA GLU A 98 4.68 -1.02 14.68
C GLU A 98 5.02 0.01 13.59
N LYS A 99 5.41 -0.50 12.41
CA LYS A 99 5.80 0.33 11.26
C LYS A 99 5.31 -0.20 9.92
N VAL A 100 5.21 0.72 8.96
CA VAL A 100 4.88 0.44 7.56
C VAL A 100 6.12 0.61 6.71
N CYS A 101 6.36 -0.35 5.81
CA CYS A 101 7.41 -0.28 4.79
C CYS A 101 6.83 -0.57 3.41
N THR A 102 7.46 -0.05 2.36
CA THR A 102 7.19 -0.46 0.98
C THR A 102 7.82 -1.84 0.75
N GLY A 103 6.97 -2.82 0.44
CA GLY A 103 7.38 -4.20 0.16
C GLY A 103 7.78 -4.40 -1.30
N ALA A 104 7.01 -3.81 -2.23
CA ALA A 104 7.28 -3.84 -3.66
C ALA A 104 6.57 -2.68 -4.39
N GLY A 105 7.04 -2.32 -5.58
CA GLY A 105 6.50 -1.21 -6.37
C GLY A 105 7.43 0.00 -6.41
N THR A 106 7.39 0.75 -7.51
CA THR A 106 8.20 1.98 -7.71
C THR A 106 7.54 3.25 -7.19
N GLY A 107 6.26 3.20 -6.80
CA GLY A 107 5.47 4.40 -6.49
C GLY A 107 4.89 5.10 -7.72
N ARG A 108 5.05 4.52 -8.92
CA ARG A 108 4.58 5.08 -10.19
C ARG A 108 3.82 4.03 -10.97
N ALA A 109 2.71 4.44 -11.59
CA ALA A 109 1.98 3.64 -12.57
C ALA A 109 2.92 3.27 -13.73
N ASP A 110 3.28 1.99 -13.82
CA ASP A 110 4.08 1.43 -14.91
C ASP A 110 3.90 -0.09 -14.95
N PHE A 111 4.45 -0.75 -15.96
CA PHE A 111 4.41 -2.19 -16.13
C PHE A 111 5.84 -2.72 -16.27
N CYS A 112 6.42 -3.20 -15.17
CA CYS A 112 7.76 -3.77 -15.21
C CYS A 112 7.92 -4.93 -14.22
N ASP A 113 8.45 -6.04 -14.72
CA ASP A 113 8.96 -7.10 -13.87
C ASP A 113 10.18 -6.62 -13.09
N GLY A 114 10.29 -7.06 -11.85
CA GLY A 114 11.43 -6.71 -11.01
C GLY A 114 11.29 -7.30 -9.62
N THR A 115 12.28 -7.03 -8.79
CA THR A 115 12.26 -7.43 -7.38
C THR A 115 12.05 -6.23 -6.47
N GLY A 116 11.17 -6.34 -5.49
CA GLY A 116 10.92 -5.28 -4.51
C GLY A 116 10.56 -3.95 -5.18
N GLU A 117 11.36 -2.91 -4.92
CA GLU A 117 11.18 -1.55 -5.43
C GLU A 117 11.40 -1.41 -6.94
N GLN A 118 11.95 -2.43 -7.61
CA GLN A 118 12.16 -2.43 -9.06
C GLN A 118 10.94 -2.95 -9.83
N ALA A 119 10.08 -3.73 -9.17
CA ALA A 119 8.79 -4.11 -9.77
C ALA A 119 7.93 -2.86 -9.88
N ALA A 120 7.23 -2.69 -11.00
CA ALA A 120 6.31 -1.59 -11.18
C ALA A 120 4.90 -2.11 -11.45
N PHE A 121 3.94 -1.46 -10.80
CA PHE A 121 2.53 -1.81 -10.85
C PHE A 121 1.73 -0.62 -11.36
N ASP A 122 0.52 -0.88 -11.82
CA ASP A 122 -0.49 0.15 -12.04
C ASP A 122 -1.80 -0.24 -11.34
N SER A 123 -2.06 0.42 -10.21
CA SER A 123 -3.28 0.24 -9.44
C SER A 123 -3.47 -1.23 -9.01
N PRO A 124 -2.55 -1.80 -8.19
CA PRO A 124 -2.73 -3.15 -7.64
C PRO A 124 -3.92 -3.15 -6.68
N THR A 125 -4.89 -4.05 -6.87
CA THR A 125 -6.15 -4.04 -6.09
C THR A 125 -6.41 -5.31 -5.31
N GLY A 126 -5.91 -6.46 -5.77
CA GLY A 126 -6.19 -7.77 -5.20
C GLY A 126 -4.91 -8.46 -4.75
N LEU A 127 -4.96 -9.09 -3.58
CA LEU A 127 -3.84 -9.85 -3.00
C LEU A 127 -4.31 -11.24 -2.57
N ALA A 128 -3.47 -12.24 -2.79
CA ALA A 128 -3.61 -13.58 -2.22
C ALA A 128 -2.23 -14.14 -1.85
N VAL A 129 -2.15 -14.93 -0.79
CA VAL A 129 -0.89 -15.55 -0.33
C VAL A 129 -1.09 -17.05 -0.22
N ASP A 130 -0.18 -17.84 -0.80
CA ASP A 130 -0.20 -19.29 -0.67
C ASP A 130 0.50 -19.79 0.60
N ASN A 131 0.42 -21.11 0.85
CA ASN A 131 1.04 -21.75 2.02
C ASN A 131 2.58 -21.70 2.03
N GLN A 132 3.21 -21.38 0.90
CA GLN A 132 4.67 -21.20 0.77
C GLN A 132 5.07 -19.73 0.99
N GLY A 133 4.09 -18.83 1.11
CA GLY A 133 4.29 -17.40 1.24
C GLY A 133 4.47 -16.67 -0.10
N THR A 134 4.14 -17.30 -1.23
CA THR A 134 4.08 -16.61 -2.52
C THR A 134 2.87 -15.69 -2.54
N VAL A 135 3.09 -14.45 -2.94
CA VAL A 135 2.04 -13.44 -3.09
C VAL A 135 1.60 -13.38 -4.55
N TYR A 136 0.31 -13.41 -4.78
CA TYR A 136 -0.34 -13.16 -6.07
C TYR A 136 -1.01 -11.80 -6.02
N ILE A 137 -0.79 -11.00 -7.06
CA ILE A 137 -1.16 -9.58 -7.09
C ILE A 137 -1.98 -9.34 -8.35
N ALA A 138 -3.21 -8.90 -8.20
CA ALA A 138 -4.03 -8.42 -9.32
C ALA A 138 -3.69 -6.96 -9.60
N ASP A 139 -2.90 -6.73 -10.64
CA ASP A 139 -2.44 -5.42 -11.07
C ASP A 139 -3.41 -4.86 -12.12
N THR A 140 -4.46 -4.19 -11.63
CA THR A 140 -5.70 -4.02 -12.40
C THR A 140 -5.58 -2.97 -13.50
N GLY A 141 -4.81 -1.91 -13.28
CA GLY A 141 -4.53 -0.91 -14.31
C GLY A 141 -3.76 -1.51 -15.50
N ASN A 142 -2.87 -2.46 -15.22
CA ASN A 142 -2.14 -3.20 -16.24
C ASN A 142 -2.89 -4.42 -16.81
N GLY A 143 -4.05 -4.78 -16.26
CA GLY A 143 -4.79 -5.99 -16.66
C GLY A 143 -4.00 -7.29 -16.46
N ALA A 144 -3.10 -7.32 -15.47
CA ALA A 144 -2.13 -8.39 -15.26
C ALA A 144 -2.27 -9.06 -13.88
N VAL A 145 -1.71 -10.26 -13.75
CA VAL A 145 -1.52 -10.93 -12.48
C VAL A 145 -0.03 -11.20 -12.28
N TYR A 146 0.54 -10.59 -11.24
CA TYR A 146 1.91 -10.86 -10.82
C TYR A 146 1.95 -11.96 -9.78
N ARG A 147 3.07 -12.69 -9.75
CA ARG A 147 3.44 -13.53 -8.62
C ARG A 147 4.78 -13.06 -8.07
N CYS A 148 4.88 -13.03 -6.76
CA CYS A 148 6.05 -12.55 -6.06
C CYS A 148 6.38 -13.54 -4.94
N GLN A 149 7.58 -14.12 -4.99
CA GLN A 149 8.01 -15.03 -3.92
C GLN A 149 8.23 -14.25 -2.61
N ARG A 150 8.07 -14.93 -1.48
CA ARG A 150 8.22 -14.34 -0.14
C ARG A 150 9.54 -13.58 0.05
N SER A 151 10.64 -14.11 -0.49
CA SER A 151 11.97 -13.49 -0.43
C SER A 151 12.07 -12.18 -1.23
N VAL A 152 11.18 -11.98 -2.21
CA VAL A 152 11.20 -10.84 -3.14
C VAL A 152 10.27 -9.72 -2.68
N CYS A 153 9.08 -10.05 -2.18
CA CYS A 153 8.13 -9.06 -1.64
C CYS A 153 8.46 -8.63 -0.21
N ARG A 154 9.40 -9.31 0.43
CA ARG A 154 9.97 -8.89 1.70
C ARG A 154 11.28 -8.14 1.43
N ASN A 155 11.20 -6.84 1.15
CA ASN A 155 12.37 -5.96 1.24
C ASN A 155 12.83 -5.87 2.70
N ARG A 156 13.55 -6.90 3.18
CA ARG A 156 14.07 -6.96 4.57
C ARG A 156 14.97 -5.77 4.88
N GLY A 157 15.55 -5.07 3.90
CA GLY A 157 16.40 -3.90 4.09
C GLY A 157 15.65 -2.59 4.40
N ALA A 158 14.36 -2.49 4.04
CA ALA A 158 13.52 -1.33 4.39
C ALA A 158 12.93 -1.46 5.81
N CYS A 159 12.64 -2.70 6.22
CA CYS A 159 12.11 -3.02 7.53
C CYS A 159 13.17 -3.57 8.52
N LEU A 160 14.44 -3.73 8.17
CA LEU A 160 15.57 -3.99 9.09
C LEU A 160 16.83 -3.25 8.61
N ARG A 161 17.67 -2.80 9.55
CA ARG A 161 18.88 -1.96 9.35
C ARG A 161 19.66 -2.19 8.04
N SER A 162 20.11 -1.04 7.51
CA SER A 162 21.00 -0.78 6.36
C SER A 162 21.81 -1.94 5.79
N GLY A 163 21.71 -2.11 4.48
CA GLY A 163 22.80 -2.66 3.67
C GLY A 163 22.34 -3.72 2.68
N TYR A 164 21.72 -3.31 1.57
CA TYR A 164 21.70 -4.13 0.36
C TYR A 164 21.88 -3.26 -0.88
N SER A 165 22.92 -3.58 -1.64
CA SER A 165 23.17 -3.14 -3.02
C SER A 165 22.51 -4.15 -3.96
N HIS A 166 21.61 -3.71 -4.84
CA HIS A 166 21.04 -4.56 -5.89
C HIS A 166 21.80 -4.34 -7.21
N ASP A 167 22.34 -5.44 -7.75
CA ASP A 167 23.09 -5.52 -9.00
C ASP A 167 22.21 -6.08 -10.14
N GLN A 168 21.01 -5.53 -10.30
CA GLN A 168 20.17 -5.77 -11.46
C GLN A 168 19.71 -4.40 -11.96
N GLY A 169 20.15 -4.05 -13.17
CA GLY A 169 19.94 -2.72 -13.76
C GLY A 169 18.46 -2.35 -13.88
N PRO A 170 18.16 -1.05 -14.07
CA PRO A 170 16.78 -0.58 -14.17
C PRO A 170 16.06 -1.23 -15.35
N CYS A 171 14.73 -1.28 -15.27
CA CYS A 171 13.81 -1.57 -16.37
C CYS A 171 14.28 -0.83 -17.64
N SER A 172 15.01 -1.54 -18.50
CA SER A 172 15.24 -1.09 -19.86
C SER A 172 14.06 -1.62 -20.66
N SER A 173 13.43 -0.71 -21.40
CA SER A 173 12.26 -0.90 -22.28
C SER A 173 12.03 -2.34 -22.77
N PRO A 174 10.78 -2.83 -22.85
CA PRO A 174 10.50 -4.17 -23.36
C PRO A 174 11.06 -4.31 -24.79
N VAL A 175 12.14 -5.06 -24.93
CA VAL A 175 12.60 -5.50 -26.25
C VAL A 175 11.68 -6.64 -26.65
N TRP A 176 10.65 -6.31 -27.42
CA TRP A 176 9.84 -7.30 -28.13
C TRP A 176 10.74 -7.95 -29.19
N HIS A 177 11.28 -9.14 -28.90
CA HIS A 177 11.80 -10.01 -29.94
C HIS A 177 10.62 -10.73 -30.59
N GLY A 178 10.30 -10.31 -31.82
CA GLY A 178 9.41 -11.04 -32.74
C GLY A 178 10.08 -12.26 -33.35
#